data_AF-A0A957ZH99-F1
#
_entry.id   AF-A0A957ZH99-F1
#
_cell.length_a   1.000
_cell.length_b   1.000
_cell.length_c   1.000
_cell.angle_alpha   90.00
_cell.angle_beta   90.00
_cell.angle_gamma   90.00
#
_symmetry.space_group_name_H-M   'P 1'
#
loop_
_entity.id
_entity.type
_entity.pdbx_description
1 polymer ?
#
loop_
_entity_poly.entity_id
_entity_poly.type
_entity_poly.pdbx_seq_one_letter_code
_entity_poly.pdbx_strand_id
1 'polypeptide(L)'
;LAYATISVLGMLTMLLAFQEEYALEAFVVTVLAHALYKAPLFLSAGIVDHAMGTRDLRRLAGLARALPVVALTVVLATVSMAGIPPTMGFLAKELLLENFYDLFEHSETLIGGLGFAIAALSAVFLGGAVFTLTWEAFFRRKPDDEAAHLHHAPSFWFAAPALLLTILGAVGALFVGSYEQVLLAPAIAAVAGEPIEVHLKLWHGLTPVFFASMGILVLAVVVFLARGLFRRLYARVPTGFSALAVYDATVDAIYRLAYRVTTVIQGSPMAPQLSVTLLAGVAVVFYAVFFTDGSTSRLLDSLEFPTLTEWAIFALAIIAAITTVRARSRLSAIIALGVVGVTVTLFFIIFGAPDLALTQLLIEVLTVFLLVLVFFHVKPDTPIAHDRREPFRLLVAVAMGFFGFAVVMVNHLSQVGESISPYFIENSLELGKGSNVVNVILVDFRGYDTMGEITVLALAALGGYALLRSTQMHALRQRINAARQMLASEPEPAKSESGREAGHD
;
A
#
# COMPACT_ATOMS: atom_id res chain seq x y z
N LEU A 1 -23.98 21.57 -6.55
CA LEU A 1 -24.93 20.90 -5.62
C LEU A 1 -24.24 19.89 -4.71
N ALA A 2 -23.43 18.94 -5.21
CA ALA A 2 -22.74 17.93 -4.38
C ALA A 2 -21.92 18.52 -3.22
N TYR A 3 -21.02 19.48 -3.48
CA TYR A 3 -20.22 20.13 -2.40
C TYR A 3 -21.08 20.83 -1.34
N ALA A 4 -22.20 21.43 -1.74
CA ALA A 4 -23.16 22.00 -0.82
C ALA A 4 -23.90 20.93 0.02
N THR A 5 -23.99 19.68 -0.45
CA THR A 5 -24.47 18.56 0.37
C THR A 5 -23.42 18.19 1.41
N ILE A 6 -22.16 18.04 0.99
CA ILE A 6 -21.04 17.68 1.87
C ILE A 6 -20.91 18.69 3.01
N SER A 7 -21.02 19.99 2.71
CA SER A 7 -20.99 21.06 3.73
C SER A 7 -22.11 20.92 4.77
N VAL A 8 -23.36 20.64 4.35
CA VAL A 8 -24.48 20.45 5.29
C VAL A 8 -24.35 19.15 6.07
N LEU A 9 -23.92 18.05 5.43
CA LEU A 9 -23.64 16.79 6.11
C LEU A 9 -22.53 16.97 7.17
N GLY A 10 -21.48 17.73 6.87
CA GLY A 10 -20.45 18.08 7.85
C GLY A 10 -21.03 18.82 9.06
N MET A 11 -21.95 19.79 8.85
CA MET A 11 -22.65 20.47 9.94
C MET A 11 -23.55 19.52 10.73
N LEU A 12 -24.26 18.60 10.07
CA LEU A 12 -25.09 17.59 10.72
C LEU A 12 -24.26 16.61 11.56
N THR A 13 -23.12 16.14 11.05
CA THR A 13 -22.19 15.30 11.81
C THR A 13 -21.61 16.05 13.00
N MET A 14 -21.32 17.35 12.85
CA MET A 14 -20.88 18.20 13.94
C MET A 14 -21.97 18.35 15.02
N LEU A 15 -23.23 18.57 14.63
CA LEU A 15 -24.35 18.63 15.58
C LEU A 15 -24.51 17.34 16.39
N LEU A 16 -24.40 16.18 15.74
CA LEU A 16 -24.47 14.87 16.41
C LEU A 16 -23.34 14.62 17.42
N ALA A 17 -22.25 15.38 17.35
CA ALA A 17 -21.19 15.29 18.36
C ALA A 17 -21.63 15.90 19.70
N PHE A 18 -22.64 16.77 19.70
CA PHE A 18 -23.22 17.37 20.90
C PHE A 18 -24.47 16.60 21.32
N GLN A 19 -24.58 16.28 22.61
CA GLN A 19 -25.72 15.54 23.16
C GLN A 19 -26.80 16.45 23.78
N GLU A 20 -26.64 17.77 23.65
CA GLU A 20 -27.59 18.74 24.18
C GLU A 20 -28.89 18.76 23.36
N GLU A 21 -30.00 19.07 24.03
CA GLU A 21 -31.34 19.13 23.44
C GLU A 21 -31.39 20.01 22.17
N TYR A 22 -30.85 21.24 22.25
CA TYR A 22 -30.77 22.17 21.13
C TYR A 22 -30.01 21.60 19.91
N ALA A 23 -28.98 20.78 20.13
CA ALA A 23 -28.21 20.20 19.03
C ALA A 23 -29.03 19.13 18.29
N LEU A 24 -29.79 18.33 19.01
CA LEU A 24 -30.66 17.29 18.46
C LEU A 24 -31.86 17.89 17.73
N GLU A 25 -32.46 18.95 18.27
CA GLU A 25 -33.49 19.74 17.59
C GLU A 25 -32.97 20.32 16.27
N ALA A 26 -31.85 21.04 16.34
CA ALA A 26 -31.20 21.61 15.17
C ALA A 26 -30.86 20.54 14.13
N PHE A 27 -30.42 19.35 14.57
CA PHE A 27 -30.09 18.23 13.69
C PHE A 27 -31.31 17.74 12.91
N VAL A 28 -32.40 17.37 13.60
CA VAL A 28 -33.61 16.83 12.96
C VAL A 28 -34.25 17.86 12.03
N VAL A 29 -34.36 19.11 12.48
CA VAL A 29 -34.93 20.20 11.66
C VAL A 29 -34.05 20.48 10.45
N THR A 30 -32.71 20.47 10.60
CA THR A 30 -31.78 20.65 9.48
C THR A 30 -31.85 19.50 8.49
N VAL A 31 -31.99 18.25 8.92
CA VAL A 31 -32.20 17.10 8.01
C VAL A 31 -33.45 17.31 7.17
N LEU A 32 -34.58 17.66 7.81
CA LEU A 32 -35.84 17.89 7.12
C LEU A 32 -35.75 19.07 6.15
N ALA A 33 -35.25 20.21 6.61
CA ALA A 33 -35.06 21.39 5.76
C ALA A 33 -34.15 21.07 4.57
N HIS A 34 -33.03 20.38 4.82
CA HIS A 34 -32.08 19.96 3.80
C HIS A 34 -32.75 19.12 2.72
N ALA A 35 -33.52 18.10 3.10
CA ALA A 35 -34.25 17.28 2.15
C ALA A 35 -35.20 18.14 1.29
N LEU A 36 -35.95 19.06 1.92
CA LEU A 36 -36.98 19.87 1.27
C LEU A 36 -36.45 20.94 0.31
N TYR A 37 -35.25 21.49 0.51
CA TYR A 37 -34.65 22.39 -0.50
C TYR A 37 -33.70 21.66 -1.45
N LYS A 38 -33.06 20.56 -1.04
CA LYS A 38 -32.03 19.91 -1.84
C LYS A 38 -32.58 18.98 -2.91
N ALA A 39 -33.57 18.16 -2.57
CA ALA A 39 -34.24 17.30 -3.51
C ALA A 39 -34.81 18.08 -4.72
N PRO A 40 -35.57 19.19 -4.53
CA PRO A 40 -36.07 19.94 -5.67
C PRO A 40 -34.98 20.66 -6.48
N LEU A 41 -33.84 21.04 -5.87
CA LEU A 41 -32.71 21.58 -6.63
C LEU A 41 -32.07 20.53 -7.56
N PHE A 42 -31.93 19.29 -7.10
CA PHE A 42 -31.44 18.19 -7.95
C PHE A 42 -32.46 17.79 -9.03
N LEU A 43 -33.74 17.69 -8.68
CA LEU A 43 -34.80 17.44 -9.66
C LEU A 43 -34.85 18.56 -10.70
N SER A 44 -34.76 19.83 -10.29
CA SER A 44 -34.72 20.97 -11.21
C SER A 44 -33.49 20.94 -12.11
N ALA A 45 -32.31 20.58 -11.60
CA ALA A 45 -31.11 20.39 -12.42
C ALA A 45 -31.30 19.28 -13.47
N GLY A 46 -31.95 18.16 -13.09
CA GLY A 46 -32.31 17.09 -14.02
C GLY A 46 -33.33 17.51 -15.08
N ILE A 47 -34.34 18.30 -14.68
CA ILE A 47 -35.33 18.86 -15.62
C ILE A 47 -34.65 19.80 -16.63
N VAL A 48 -33.71 20.64 -16.17
CA VAL A 48 -32.94 21.53 -17.05
C VAL A 48 -32.04 20.73 -17.99
N ASP A 49 -31.34 19.70 -17.50
CA ASP A 49 -30.49 18.83 -18.34
C ASP A 49 -31.33 18.14 -19.43
N HIS A 50 -32.52 17.64 -19.06
CA HIS A 50 -33.45 17.01 -19.98
C HIS A 50 -34.00 18.00 -21.02
N ALA A 51 -34.39 19.22 -20.63
CA ALA A 51 -35.00 20.20 -21.52
C ALA A 51 -34.00 20.95 -22.42
N MET A 52 -32.78 21.22 -21.92
CA MET A 52 -31.76 22.03 -22.58
C MET A 52 -30.60 21.20 -23.17
N GLY A 53 -30.55 19.90 -22.89
CA GLY A 53 -29.48 19.00 -23.36
C GLY A 53 -28.11 19.23 -22.71
N THR A 54 -28.02 20.10 -21.72
CA THR A 54 -26.78 20.38 -20.98
C THR A 54 -27.06 20.95 -19.59
N ARG A 55 -26.11 20.72 -18.68
CA ARG A 55 -26.06 21.28 -17.33
C ARG A 55 -24.93 22.32 -17.14
N ASP A 56 -24.24 22.70 -18.22
CA ASP A 56 -23.11 23.62 -18.15
C ASP A 56 -23.60 25.07 -17.94
N LEU A 57 -23.29 25.63 -16.77
CA LEU A 57 -23.65 27.00 -16.41
C LEU A 57 -23.05 28.05 -17.35
N ARG A 58 -21.99 27.76 -18.11
CA ARG A 58 -21.44 28.69 -19.11
C ARG A 58 -22.35 28.85 -20.32
N ARG A 59 -23.12 27.81 -20.66
CA ARG A 59 -24.02 27.76 -21.83
C ARG A 59 -25.47 28.07 -21.48
N LEU A 60 -25.84 27.94 -20.20
CA LEU A 60 -27.17 28.27 -19.69
C LEU A 60 -27.28 29.75 -19.34
N ALA A 61 -28.38 30.38 -19.76
CA ALA A 61 -28.73 31.76 -19.41
C ALA A 61 -30.23 31.99 -19.66
N GLY A 62 -30.85 32.88 -18.89
CA GLY A 62 -32.23 33.34 -19.14
C GLY A 62 -33.32 32.29 -18.97
N LEU A 63 -33.05 31.18 -18.27
CA LEU A 63 -34.00 30.07 -18.13
C LEU A 63 -35.31 30.46 -17.45
N ALA A 64 -35.36 31.57 -16.71
CA ALA A 64 -36.60 32.05 -16.07
C ALA A 64 -37.75 32.29 -17.07
N ARG A 65 -37.42 32.68 -18.31
CA ARG A 65 -38.42 32.89 -19.36
C ARG A 65 -38.81 31.59 -20.08
N ALA A 66 -37.84 30.69 -20.25
CA ALA A 66 -38.06 29.43 -20.94
C ALA A 66 -38.78 28.39 -20.07
N LEU A 67 -38.47 28.36 -18.77
CA LEU A 67 -38.91 27.34 -17.81
C LEU A 67 -39.45 28.00 -16.53
N PRO A 68 -40.59 28.72 -16.59
CA PRO A 68 -41.07 29.55 -15.47
C PRO A 68 -41.40 28.75 -14.21
N VAL A 69 -41.97 27.55 -14.35
CA VAL A 69 -42.28 26.67 -13.21
C VAL A 69 -40.99 26.19 -12.53
N VAL A 70 -39.99 25.79 -13.32
CA VAL A 70 -38.69 25.35 -12.78
C VAL A 70 -37.95 26.52 -12.13
N ALA A 71 -38.05 27.72 -12.71
CA ALA A 71 -37.49 28.93 -12.14
C ALA A 71 -38.12 29.27 -10.78
N LEU A 72 -39.45 29.17 -10.67
CA LEU A 72 -40.16 29.35 -9.40
C LEU A 72 -39.67 28.34 -8.35
N THR A 73 -39.59 27.06 -8.72
CA THR A 73 -39.06 25.98 -7.87
C THR A 73 -37.64 26.29 -7.40
N VAL A 74 -36.72 26.65 -8.30
CA VAL A 74 -35.33 26.93 -7.93
C VAL A 74 -35.24 28.18 -7.07
N VAL A 75 -36.00 29.23 -7.34
CA VAL A 75 -36.01 30.46 -6.54
C VAL A 75 -36.50 30.17 -5.11
N LEU A 76 -37.63 29.50 -4.94
CA LEU A 76 -38.15 29.17 -3.61
C LEU A 76 -37.20 28.22 -2.86
N ALA A 77 -36.58 27.25 -3.55
CA ALA A 77 -35.58 26.39 -2.95
C ALA A 77 -34.30 27.15 -2.58
N THR A 78 -33.91 28.17 -3.35
CA THR A 78 -32.79 29.09 -3.05
C THR A 78 -33.09 29.89 -1.79
N VAL A 79 -34.30 30.45 -1.68
CA VAL A 79 -34.76 31.22 -0.52
C VAL A 79 -34.73 30.34 0.74
N SER A 80 -35.18 29.09 0.63
CA SER A 80 -35.11 28.11 1.74
C SER A 80 -33.67 27.73 2.08
N MET A 81 -32.85 27.35 1.08
CA MET A 81 -31.45 26.95 1.28
C MET A 81 -30.56 28.07 1.85
N ALA A 82 -30.82 29.33 1.50
CA ALA A 82 -30.12 30.49 2.07
C ALA A 82 -30.57 30.84 3.50
N GLY A 83 -31.70 30.26 3.94
CA GLY A 83 -32.28 30.51 5.25
C GLY A 83 -32.89 31.91 5.36
N ILE A 84 -33.77 32.27 4.42
CA ILE A 84 -34.54 33.52 4.46
C ILE A 84 -35.87 33.28 5.20
N PRO A 85 -36.29 34.13 6.16
CA PRO A 85 -37.59 34.00 6.81
C PRO A 85 -38.76 34.08 5.80
N PRO A 86 -39.85 33.31 5.96
CA PRO A 86 -40.15 32.32 7.00
C PRO A 86 -40.00 30.87 6.49
N THR A 87 -38.85 30.50 5.92
CA THR A 87 -38.65 29.15 5.34
C THR A 87 -38.16 28.10 6.35
N MET A 88 -38.28 26.82 6.01
CA MET A 88 -37.71 25.73 6.83
C MET A 88 -36.20 25.83 6.99
N GLY A 89 -35.49 26.29 5.94
CA GLY A 89 -34.06 26.50 6.05
C GLY A 89 -33.68 27.71 6.92
N PHE A 90 -34.58 28.68 7.11
CA PHE A 90 -34.36 29.73 8.12
C PHE A 90 -34.45 29.13 9.52
N LEU A 91 -35.50 28.37 9.82
CA LEU A 91 -35.65 27.70 11.12
C LEU A 91 -34.46 26.79 11.44
N ALA A 92 -34.04 25.95 10.48
CA ALA A 92 -32.87 25.08 10.64
C ALA A 92 -31.58 25.86 10.94
N LYS A 93 -31.34 26.96 10.20
CA LYS A 93 -30.16 27.80 10.40
C LYS A 93 -30.21 28.53 11.74
N GLU A 94 -31.37 29.01 12.15
CA GLU A 94 -31.55 29.72 13.41
C GLU A 94 -31.25 28.79 14.59
N LEU A 95 -31.84 27.59 14.63
CA LEU A 95 -31.58 26.59 15.67
C LEU A 95 -30.10 26.16 15.71
N LEU A 96 -29.47 25.98 14.54
CA LEU A 96 -28.04 25.67 14.45
C LEU A 96 -27.18 26.78 15.09
N LEU A 97 -27.51 28.05 14.82
CA LEU A 97 -26.78 29.19 15.38
C LEU A 97 -27.09 29.40 16.87
N GLU A 98 -28.35 29.20 17.29
CA GLU A 98 -28.78 29.26 18.68
C GLU A 98 -28.05 28.23 19.53
N ASN A 99 -27.94 26.98 19.06
CA ASN A 99 -27.15 25.94 19.75
C ASN A 99 -25.70 26.39 20.03
N PHE A 100 -25.00 26.91 19.02
CA PHE A 100 -23.61 27.34 19.22
C PHE A 100 -23.48 28.64 20.01
N TYR A 101 -24.48 29.52 19.93
CA TYR A 101 -24.55 30.72 20.74
C TYR A 101 -24.75 30.38 22.23
N ASP A 102 -25.64 29.44 22.53
CA ASP A 102 -25.88 28.97 23.88
C ASP A 102 -24.64 28.28 24.47
N LEU A 103 -23.99 27.41 23.68
CA LEU A 103 -22.70 26.82 24.08
C LEU A 103 -21.62 27.89 24.32
N PHE A 104 -21.64 29.00 23.57
CA PHE A 104 -20.69 30.10 23.73
C PHE A 104 -20.91 30.86 25.04
N GLU A 105 -22.17 31.14 25.39
CA GLU A 105 -22.54 31.92 26.58
C GLU A 105 -22.50 31.10 27.87
N HIS A 106 -22.95 29.84 27.85
CA HIS A 106 -23.32 29.11 29.07
C HIS A 106 -22.48 27.86 29.38
N SER A 107 -21.74 27.30 28.41
CA SER A 107 -20.95 26.09 28.63
C SER A 107 -19.49 26.23 28.20
N GLU A 108 -19.18 25.96 26.94
CA GLU A 108 -17.83 25.91 26.38
C GLU A 108 -17.59 27.04 25.38
N THR A 109 -17.19 28.21 25.89
CA THR A 109 -16.99 29.44 25.10
C THR A 109 -16.13 29.23 23.86
N LEU A 110 -15.06 28.43 23.93
CA LEU A 110 -14.19 28.18 22.78
C LEU A 110 -14.89 27.34 21.70
N ILE A 111 -15.56 26.26 22.09
CA ILE A 111 -16.23 25.34 21.15
C ILE A 111 -17.47 26.01 20.56
N GLY A 112 -18.29 26.65 21.40
CA GLY A 112 -19.45 27.42 20.95
C GLY A 112 -19.06 28.54 19.99
N GLY A 113 -18.03 29.32 20.33
CA GLY A 113 -17.54 30.41 19.47
C GLY A 113 -16.99 29.92 18.12
N LEU A 114 -16.21 28.84 18.13
CA LEU A 114 -15.68 28.23 16.90
C LEU A 114 -16.80 27.61 16.05
N GLY A 115 -17.71 26.87 16.68
CA GLY A 115 -18.86 26.26 16.01
C GLY A 115 -19.77 27.30 15.37
N PHE A 116 -20.08 28.39 16.08
CA PHE A 116 -20.84 29.52 15.57
C PHE A 116 -20.14 30.15 14.36
N ALA A 117 -18.84 30.43 14.46
CA ALA A 117 -18.07 31.01 13.36
C ALA A 117 -18.05 30.11 12.12
N ILE A 118 -17.86 28.80 12.30
CA ILE A 118 -17.87 27.81 11.20
C ILE A 118 -19.27 27.74 10.57
N ALA A 119 -20.33 27.64 11.39
CA ALA A 119 -21.71 27.58 10.92
C ALA A 119 -22.10 28.86 10.15
N ALA A 120 -21.75 30.03 10.68
CA ALA A 120 -21.97 31.32 10.04
C ALA A 120 -21.23 31.41 8.70
N LEU A 121 -19.93 31.07 8.68
CA LEU A 121 -19.11 31.11 7.46
C LEU A 121 -19.65 30.13 6.40
N SER A 122 -20.02 28.92 6.81
CA SER A 122 -20.65 27.91 5.97
C SER A 122 -21.94 28.45 5.35
N ALA A 123 -22.83 29.03 6.16
CA ALA A 123 -24.08 29.62 5.70
C ALA A 123 -23.87 30.80 4.74
N VAL A 124 -22.88 31.67 4.99
CA VAL A 124 -22.52 32.79 4.09
C VAL A 124 -22.13 32.26 2.70
N PHE A 125 -21.20 31.29 2.64
CA PHE A 125 -20.76 30.73 1.36
C PHE A 125 -21.82 29.88 0.67
N LEU A 126 -22.62 29.12 1.43
CA LEU A 126 -23.71 28.32 0.90
C LEU A 126 -24.79 29.21 0.27
N GLY A 127 -25.18 30.28 0.96
CA GLY A 127 -26.07 31.32 0.45
C GLY A 127 -25.51 32.00 -0.80
N GLY A 128 -24.26 32.46 -0.75
CA GLY A 128 -23.61 33.10 -1.90
C GLY A 128 -23.50 32.18 -3.12
N ALA A 129 -23.23 30.89 -2.89
CA ALA A 129 -23.14 29.87 -3.94
C ALA A 129 -24.52 29.57 -4.57
N VAL A 130 -25.58 29.44 -3.76
CA VAL A 130 -26.93 29.17 -4.29
C VAL A 130 -27.51 30.40 -5.01
N PHE A 131 -27.28 31.62 -4.50
CA PHE A 131 -27.62 32.85 -5.24
C PHE A 131 -26.88 32.94 -6.57
N THR A 132 -25.59 32.61 -6.58
CA THR A 132 -24.78 32.57 -7.81
C THR A 132 -25.35 31.57 -8.81
N LEU A 133 -25.64 30.34 -8.39
CA LEU A 133 -26.21 29.31 -9.25
C LEU A 133 -27.54 29.77 -9.86
N THR A 134 -28.44 30.28 -9.03
CA THR A 134 -29.78 30.71 -9.46
C THR A 134 -29.70 31.90 -10.41
N TRP A 135 -28.83 32.86 -10.14
CA TRP A 135 -28.60 33.99 -11.04
C TRP A 135 -28.00 33.57 -12.38
N GLU A 136 -26.88 32.83 -12.37
CA GLU A 136 -26.13 32.49 -13.58
C GLU A 136 -26.95 31.60 -14.53
N ALA A 137 -27.77 30.68 -13.98
CA ALA A 137 -28.62 29.81 -14.78
C ALA A 137 -29.92 30.50 -15.25
N PHE A 138 -30.65 31.18 -14.37
CA PHE A 138 -32.03 31.60 -14.64
C PHE A 138 -32.19 33.07 -15.04
N PHE A 139 -31.37 33.98 -14.50
CA PHE A 139 -31.59 35.42 -14.62
C PHE A 139 -30.51 36.16 -15.43
N ARG A 140 -29.33 35.56 -15.60
CA ARG A 140 -28.28 36.08 -16.46
C ARG A 140 -28.78 36.18 -17.91
N ARG A 141 -28.50 37.33 -18.57
CA ARG A 141 -29.07 37.66 -19.89
C ARG A 141 -28.42 36.92 -21.05
N LYS A 142 -27.11 36.67 -20.99
CA LYS A 142 -26.33 36.04 -22.06
C LYS A 142 -25.42 34.95 -21.47
N PRO A 143 -25.27 33.80 -22.15
CA PRO A 143 -24.29 32.80 -21.77
C PRO A 143 -22.87 33.28 -22.08
N ASP A 144 -21.89 32.64 -21.45
CA ASP A 144 -20.46 32.90 -21.69
C ASP A 144 -20.00 32.20 -22.98
N ASP A 145 -20.55 31.01 -23.26
CA ASP A 145 -20.28 30.18 -24.43
C ASP A 145 -21.52 30.09 -25.35
N GLU A 146 -21.49 29.20 -26.35
CA GLU A 146 -22.64 28.94 -27.23
C GLU A 146 -23.90 28.57 -26.43
N ALA A 147 -24.97 29.34 -26.66
CA ALA A 147 -26.23 29.22 -25.95
C ALA A 147 -26.86 27.83 -26.11
N ALA A 148 -27.27 27.23 -25.01
CA ALA A 148 -28.10 26.03 -25.07
C ALA A 148 -29.50 26.38 -25.62
N HIS A 149 -30.03 25.52 -26.50
CA HIS A 149 -31.36 25.68 -27.05
C HIS A 149 -32.37 24.78 -26.31
N LEU A 150 -33.61 25.26 -26.20
CA LEU A 150 -34.70 24.47 -25.64
C LEU A 150 -35.10 23.39 -26.66
N HIS A 151 -34.92 22.12 -26.31
CA HIS A 151 -35.33 21.00 -27.15
C HIS A 151 -36.83 20.70 -26.99
N HIS A 152 -37.30 20.65 -25.74
CA HIS A 152 -38.70 20.41 -25.40
C HIS A 152 -39.03 21.04 -24.04
N ALA A 153 -40.21 21.63 -23.93
CA ALA A 153 -40.69 22.16 -22.67
C ALA A 153 -41.06 21.00 -21.72
N PRO A 154 -40.64 21.03 -20.45
CA PRO A 154 -41.02 20.01 -19.49
C PRO A 154 -42.52 20.09 -19.20
N SER A 155 -43.18 18.94 -19.12
CA SER A 155 -44.58 18.90 -18.71
C SER A 155 -44.72 19.34 -17.25
N PHE A 156 -45.89 19.89 -16.89
CA PHE A 156 -46.17 20.29 -15.51
C PHE A 156 -45.98 19.12 -14.54
N TRP A 157 -46.49 17.94 -14.88
CA TRP A 157 -46.39 16.74 -14.04
C TRP A 157 -44.95 16.25 -13.83
N PHE A 158 -44.06 16.53 -14.77
CA PHE A 158 -42.64 16.25 -14.59
C PHE A 158 -41.97 17.20 -13.60
N ALA A 159 -42.39 18.47 -13.56
CA ALA A 159 -41.90 19.47 -12.60
C ALA A 159 -42.63 19.47 -11.25
N ALA A 160 -43.83 18.87 -11.19
CA ALA A 160 -44.72 18.92 -10.02
C ALA A 160 -44.10 18.37 -8.72
N PRO A 161 -43.35 17.24 -8.71
CA PRO A 161 -42.71 16.76 -7.48
C PRO A 161 -41.70 17.76 -6.90
N ALA A 162 -40.89 18.39 -7.77
CA ALA A 162 -39.93 19.40 -7.34
C ALA A 162 -40.63 20.65 -6.80
N LEU A 163 -41.70 21.10 -7.46
CA LEU A 163 -42.50 22.22 -7.01
C LEU A 163 -43.15 21.94 -5.64
N LEU A 164 -43.75 20.75 -5.45
CA LEU A 164 -44.38 20.35 -4.21
C LEU A 164 -43.40 20.37 -3.03
N LEU A 165 -42.24 19.70 -3.16
CA LEU A 165 -41.22 19.67 -2.11
C LEU A 165 -40.73 21.07 -1.74
N THR A 166 -40.58 21.94 -2.75
CA THR A 166 -40.15 23.30 -2.51
C THR A 166 -41.20 24.13 -1.79
N ILE A 167 -42.48 23.98 -2.13
CA ILE A 167 -43.58 24.66 -1.43
C ILE A 167 -43.60 24.23 0.04
N LEU A 168 -43.44 22.92 0.31
CA LEU A 168 -43.32 22.40 1.67
C LEU A 168 -42.09 23.00 2.39
N GLY A 169 -40.95 23.12 1.74
CA GLY A 169 -39.75 23.74 2.34
C GLY A 169 -39.84 25.27 2.52
N ALA A 170 -40.62 25.96 1.69
CA ALA A 170 -40.74 27.42 1.73
C ALA A 170 -41.80 27.89 2.73
N VAL A 171 -42.91 27.16 2.85
CA VAL A 171 -44.05 27.55 3.69
C VAL A 171 -44.18 26.66 4.93
N GLY A 172 -43.60 25.46 4.92
CA GLY A 172 -43.77 24.48 6.00
C GLY A 172 -43.34 24.94 7.38
N ALA A 173 -42.44 25.92 7.47
CA ALA A 173 -42.04 26.47 8.76
C ALA A 173 -43.22 27.17 9.47
N LEU A 174 -44.11 27.84 8.72
CA LEU A 174 -45.30 28.52 9.28
C LEU A 174 -46.26 27.56 9.98
N PHE A 175 -46.17 26.27 9.69
CA PHE A 175 -47.05 25.23 10.21
C PHE A 175 -46.34 24.28 11.18
N VAL A 176 -45.13 24.60 11.67
CA VAL A 176 -44.33 23.74 12.57
C VAL A 176 -45.16 23.22 13.74
N GLY A 177 -45.92 24.09 14.41
CA GLY A 177 -46.75 23.70 15.55
C GLY A 177 -47.81 22.62 15.25
N SER A 178 -48.19 22.41 13.97
CA SER A 178 -49.13 21.34 13.60
C SER A 178 -48.50 19.96 13.44
N TYR A 179 -47.19 19.87 13.19
CA TYR A 179 -46.50 18.59 12.97
C TYR A 179 -45.33 18.36 13.93
N GLU A 180 -45.02 19.32 14.80
CA GLU A 180 -44.01 19.20 15.84
C GLU A 180 -44.21 17.96 16.71
N GLN A 181 -45.39 17.81 17.32
CA GLN A 181 -45.72 16.70 18.22
C GLN A 181 -45.87 15.34 17.50
N VAL A 182 -46.17 15.36 16.20
CA VAL A 182 -46.46 14.14 15.41
C VAL A 182 -45.22 13.63 14.68
N LEU A 183 -44.30 14.52 14.31
CA LEU A 183 -43.16 14.21 13.45
C LEU A 183 -41.82 14.57 14.10
N LEU A 184 -41.65 15.80 14.58
CA LEU A 184 -40.34 16.28 15.04
C LEU A 184 -39.98 15.76 16.43
N ALA A 185 -40.88 15.88 17.41
CA ALA A 185 -40.65 15.42 18.77
C ALA A 185 -40.38 13.90 18.85
N PRO A 186 -41.15 13.02 18.17
CA PRO A 186 -40.82 11.59 18.14
C PRO A 186 -39.47 11.29 17.47
N ALA A 187 -39.10 12.04 16.43
CA ALA A 187 -37.81 11.88 15.75
C ALA A 187 -36.64 12.31 16.66
N ILE A 188 -36.77 13.43 17.36
CA ILE A 188 -35.77 13.92 18.31
C ILE A 188 -35.62 12.95 19.48
N ALA A 189 -36.73 12.50 20.08
CA ALA A 189 -36.72 11.52 21.16
C ALA A 189 -36.09 10.17 20.74
N ALA A 190 -36.33 9.73 19.50
CA ALA A 190 -35.71 8.52 18.97
C ALA A 190 -34.19 8.64 18.80
N VAL A 191 -33.68 9.84 18.48
CA VAL A 191 -32.23 10.10 18.39
C VAL A 191 -31.62 10.27 19.78
N ALA A 192 -32.32 10.93 20.71
CA ALA A 192 -31.88 11.15 22.08
C ALA A 192 -31.87 9.87 22.92
N GLY A 193 -32.82 8.95 22.67
CA GLY A 193 -33.04 7.76 23.49
C GLY A 193 -33.95 8.00 24.70
N GLU A 194 -34.45 9.22 24.90
CA GLU A 194 -35.39 9.60 25.96
C GLU A 194 -36.45 10.61 25.47
N PRO A 195 -37.60 10.74 26.15
CA PRO A 195 -38.63 11.70 25.78
C PRO A 195 -38.15 13.13 26.08
N ILE A 196 -38.15 13.98 25.06
CA ILE A 196 -37.78 15.40 25.15
C ILE A 196 -39.00 16.26 24.83
N GLU A 197 -39.28 17.28 25.65
CA GLU A 197 -40.36 18.25 25.40
C GLU A 197 -39.90 19.33 24.41
N VAL A 198 -40.12 19.07 23.13
CA VAL A 198 -39.77 20.00 22.05
C VAL A 198 -40.73 21.19 22.01
N HIS A 199 -40.18 22.40 21.92
CA HIS A 199 -40.92 23.65 21.76
C HIS A 199 -40.31 24.52 20.66
N LEU A 200 -40.56 24.14 19.41
CA LEU A 200 -40.07 24.83 18.22
C LEU A 200 -40.92 26.07 17.90
N LYS A 201 -40.36 27.25 18.16
CA LYS A 201 -40.94 28.51 17.66
C LYS A 201 -40.29 28.87 16.34
N LEU A 202 -41.13 29.27 15.37
CA LEU A 202 -40.65 29.82 14.10
C LEU A 202 -39.79 31.07 14.29
N TRP A 203 -40.10 31.85 15.33
CA TRP A 203 -39.45 33.13 15.60
C TRP A 203 -39.38 33.39 17.11
N HIS A 204 -38.15 33.49 17.62
CA HIS A 204 -37.86 33.78 19.03
C HIS A 204 -37.85 35.30 19.35
N GLY A 205 -38.16 36.17 18.39
CA GLY A 205 -38.15 37.62 18.53
C GLY A 205 -36.87 38.29 18.01
N LEU A 206 -36.56 39.50 18.48
CA LEU A 206 -35.34 40.23 18.10
C LEU A 206 -34.17 39.79 18.98
N THR A 207 -33.63 38.59 18.72
CA THR A 207 -32.50 38.00 19.44
C THR A 207 -31.15 38.38 18.80
N PRO A 208 -30.02 38.28 19.53
CA PRO A 208 -28.69 38.43 18.94
C PRO A 208 -28.45 37.47 17.76
N VAL A 209 -28.94 36.22 17.89
CA VAL A 209 -28.87 35.20 16.85
C VAL A 209 -29.62 35.62 15.59
N PHE A 210 -30.80 36.22 15.73
CA PHE A 210 -31.56 36.75 14.60
C PHE A 210 -30.79 37.84 13.83
N PHE A 211 -30.17 38.78 14.54
CA PHE A 211 -29.35 39.82 13.90
C PHE A 211 -28.12 39.22 13.21
N ALA A 212 -27.48 38.21 13.80
CA ALA A 212 -26.40 37.48 13.16
C ALA A 212 -26.88 36.72 11.91
N SER A 213 -28.05 36.09 11.97
CA SER A 213 -28.72 35.39 10.86
C SER A 213 -29.02 36.32 9.68
N MET A 214 -29.44 37.55 9.96
CA MET A 214 -29.60 38.61 8.95
C MET A 214 -28.26 39.11 8.42
N GLY A 215 -27.25 39.27 9.28
CA GLY A 215 -25.89 39.60 8.88
C GLY A 215 -25.29 38.56 7.92
N ILE A 216 -25.49 37.28 8.19
CA ILE A 216 -25.10 36.15 7.33
C ILE A 216 -25.78 36.27 5.96
N LEU A 217 -27.06 36.61 5.89
CA LEU A 217 -27.76 36.82 4.61
C LEU A 217 -27.18 38.00 3.83
N VAL A 218 -26.89 39.12 4.48
CA VAL A 218 -26.25 40.28 3.84
C VAL A 218 -24.87 39.88 3.32
N LEU A 219 -24.06 39.18 4.11
CA LEU A 219 -22.75 38.69 3.70
C LEU A 219 -22.85 37.68 2.55
N ALA A 220 -23.85 36.80 2.54
CA ALA A 220 -24.10 35.88 1.43
C ALA A 220 -24.41 36.63 0.13
N VAL A 221 -25.20 37.71 0.20
CA VAL A 221 -25.45 38.61 -0.94
C VAL A 221 -24.16 39.30 -1.36
N VAL A 222 -23.33 39.77 -0.43
CA VAL A 222 -22.01 40.35 -0.74
C VAL A 222 -21.11 39.33 -1.46
N VAL A 223 -21.06 38.07 -1.01
CA VAL A 223 -20.34 37.00 -1.70
C VAL A 223 -20.86 36.78 -3.12
N PHE A 224 -22.18 36.78 -3.30
CA PHE A 224 -22.82 36.69 -4.61
C PHE A 224 -22.46 37.88 -5.54
N LEU A 225 -22.48 39.11 -5.02
CA LEU A 225 -22.08 40.29 -5.79
C LEU A 225 -20.59 40.24 -6.14
N ALA A 226 -19.76 39.75 -5.23
CA ALA A 226 -18.32 39.55 -5.40
C ALA A 226 -17.95 38.25 -6.14
N ARG A 227 -18.91 37.48 -6.69
CA ARG A 227 -18.66 36.18 -7.35
C ARG A 227 -17.58 36.21 -8.43
N GLY A 228 -17.46 37.32 -9.16
CA GLY A 228 -16.42 37.50 -10.18
C GLY A 228 -15.01 37.55 -9.60
N LEU A 229 -14.84 38.17 -8.43
CA LEU A 229 -13.58 38.18 -7.69
C LEU A 229 -13.25 36.77 -7.18
N PHE A 230 -14.22 36.10 -6.54
CA PHE A 230 -14.03 34.73 -6.06
C PHE A 230 -13.66 33.76 -7.18
N ARG A 231 -14.28 33.87 -8.36
CA ARG A 231 -13.92 33.06 -9.54
C ARG A 231 -12.46 33.28 -9.97
N ARG A 232 -11.98 34.52 -9.97
CA ARG A 232 -10.58 34.86 -10.29
C ARG A 232 -9.60 34.38 -9.23
N LEU A 233 -9.97 34.47 -7.94
CA LEU A 233 -9.14 33.98 -6.84
C LEU A 233 -9.03 32.46 -6.89
N TYR A 234 -10.16 31.76 -7.08
CA TYR A 234 -10.20 30.31 -7.16
C TYR A 234 -9.42 29.78 -8.37
N ALA A 235 -9.45 30.47 -9.51
CA ALA A 235 -8.64 30.12 -10.68
C ALA A 235 -7.12 30.16 -10.45
N ARG A 236 -6.65 30.81 -9.38
CA ARG A 236 -5.23 30.83 -8.99
C ARG A 236 -4.85 29.71 -8.01
N VAL A 237 -5.82 29.00 -7.46
CA VAL A 237 -5.56 27.90 -6.52
C VAL A 237 -4.95 26.73 -7.31
N PRO A 238 -3.78 26.21 -6.92
CA PRO A 238 -3.16 25.07 -7.60
C PRO A 238 -4.07 23.86 -7.62
N THR A 239 -4.09 23.14 -8.75
CA THR A 239 -4.91 21.91 -8.91
C THR A 239 -4.52 20.77 -7.95
N GLY A 240 -3.29 20.81 -7.42
CA GLY A 240 -2.81 19.89 -6.39
C GLY A 240 -3.49 20.07 -5.02
N PHE A 241 -4.18 21.19 -4.79
CA PHE A 241 -4.93 21.44 -3.56
C PHE A 241 -6.38 20.91 -3.68
N SER A 242 -6.54 19.67 -4.11
CA SER A 242 -7.83 18.99 -4.20
C SER A 242 -7.84 17.67 -3.43
N ALA A 243 -8.97 17.35 -2.80
CA ALA A 243 -9.13 16.07 -2.08
C ALA A 243 -8.93 14.87 -3.01
N LEU A 244 -9.30 15.01 -4.30
CA LEU A 244 -9.05 13.99 -5.31
C LEU A 244 -7.56 13.79 -5.57
N ALA A 245 -6.78 14.86 -5.69
CA ALA A 245 -5.33 14.75 -5.85
C ALA A 245 -4.66 14.08 -4.63
N VAL A 246 -5.14 14.35 -3.42
CA VAL A 246 -4.67 13.66 -2.20
C VAL A 246 -5.03 12.17 -2.24
N TYR A 247 -6.25 11.83 -2.66
CA TYR A 247 -6.68 10.44 -2.83
C TYR A 247 -5.81 9.70 -3.86
N ASP A 248 -5.62 10.27 -5.04
CA ASP A 248 -4.79 9.70 -6.11
C ASP A 248 -3.33 9.52 -5.64
N ALA A 249 -2.77 10.55 -4.98
CA ALA A 249 -1.41 10.47 -4.43
C ALA A 249 -1.27 9.37 -3.36
N THR A 250 -2.32 9.14 -2.56
CA THR A 250 -2.36 8.08 -1.56
C THR A 250 -2.38 6.70 -2.22
N VAL A 251 -3.22 6.51 -3.24
CA VAL A 251 -3.28 5.27 -4.03
C VAL A 251 -1.94 5.00 -4.73
N ASP A 252 -1.33 6.02 -5.34
CA ASP A 252 -0.01 5.91 -5.96
C ASP A 252 1.09 5.59 -4.96
N ALA A 253 1.00 6.12 -3.72
CA ALA A 253 1.94 5.79 -2.66
C ALA A 253 1.85 4.30 -2.29
N ILE A 254 0.64 3.74 -2.22
CA ILE A 254 0.42 2.31 -1.96
C ILE A 254 1.07 1.46 -3.06
N TYR A 255 0.82 1.77 -4.35
CA TYR A 255 1.43 1.04 -5.45
C TYR A 255 2.96 1.14 -5.48
N ARG A 256 3.51 2.33 -5.22
CA ARG A 256 4.97 2.53 -5.15
C ARG A 256 5.59 1.74 -3.99
N LEU A 257 4.93 1.69 -2.84
CA LEU A 257 5.38 0.88 -1.72
C LEU A 257 5.36 -0.61 -2.07
N ALA A 258 4.24 -1.10 -2.61
CA ALA A 258 4.11 -2.49 -3.04
C ALA A 258 5.23 -2.86 -4.04
N TYR A 259 5.45 -2.03 -5.06
CA TYR A 259 6.52 -2.26 -6.05
C TYR A 259 7.91 -2.30 -5.41
N ARG A 260 8.21 -1.37 -4.49
CA ARG A 260 9.50 -1.36 -3.77
C ARG A 260 9.69 -2.62 -2.92
N VAL A 261 8.68 -3.03 -2.16
CA VAL A 261 8.76 -4.23 -1.33
C VAL A 261 8.98 -5.47 -2.20
N THR A 262 8.22 -5.62 -3.28
CA THR A 262 8.36 -6.77 -4.19
C THR A 262 9.72 -6.78 -4.87
N THR A 263 10.24 -5.64 -5.32
CA THR A 263 11.57 -5.58 -5.96
C THR A 263 12.72 -5.81 -4.97
N VAL A 264 12.55 -5.49 -3.69
CA VAL A 264 13.55 -5.80 -2.65
C VAL A 264 13.54 -7.29 -2.29
N ILE A 265 12.36 -7.90 -2.13
CA ILE A 265 12.23 -9.29 -1.68
C ILE A 265 12.36 -10.29 -2.84
N GLN A 266 11.68 -10.02 -3.96
CA GLN A 266 11.53 -10.93 -5.10
C GLN A 266 12.13 -10.37 -6.40
N GLY A 267 12.85 -9.24 -6.34
CA GLY A 267 13.50 -8.68 -7.52
C GLY A 267 14.69 -9.53 -7.98
N SER A 268 14.94 -9.53 -9.28
CA SER A 268 16.17 -10.07 -9.87
C SER A 268 17.33 -9.09 -9.61
N PRO A 269 18.56 -9.53 -9.28
CA PRO A 269 19.13 -10.90 -9.32
C PRO A 269 18.83 -11.78 -8.09
N MET A 270 19.13 -13.09 -8.16
CA MET A 270 18.86 -14.07 -7.09
C MET A 270 19.60 -13.81 -5.77
N ALA A 271 20.77 -13.16 -5.81
CA ALA A 271 21.61 -12.98 -4.63
C ALA A 271 20.91 -12.21 -3.47
N PRO A 272 20.21 -11.08 -3.72
CA PRO A 272 19.33 -10.46 -2.73
C PRO A 272 18.27 -11.40 -2.14
N GLN A 273 17.60 -12.21 -2.96
CA GLN A 273 16.55 -13.13 -2.51
C GLN A 273 17.12 -14.18 -1.56
N LEU A 274 18.25 -14.76 -1.94
CA LEU A 274 18.98 -15.71 -1.09
C LEU A 274 19.42 -15.05 0.22
N SER A 275 19.91 -13.80 0.15
CA SER A 275 20.33 -13.05 1.35
C SER A 275 19.17 -12.85 2.34
N VAL A 276 17.96 -12.55 1.84
CA VAL A 276 16.76 -12.40 2.67
C VAL A 276 16.40 -13.72 3.34
N THR A 277 16.39 -14.84 2.59
CA THR A 277 16.10 -16.17 3.15
C THR A 277 17.12 -16.57 4.21
N LEU A 278 18.41 -16.35 3.95
CA LEU A 278 19.48 -16.66 4.92
C LEU A 278 19.37 -15.79 6.17
N LEU A 279 19.14 -14.47 6.02
CA LEU A 279 18.96 -13.56 7.15
C LEU A 279 17.72 -13.88 7.97
N ALA A 280 16.65 -14.38 7.36
CA ALA A 280 15.47 -14.85 8.09
C ALA A 280 15.82 -16.05 8.99
N GLY A 281 16.61 -17.01 8.48
CA GLY A 281 17.14 -18.12 9.29
C GLY A 281 18.01 -17.62 10.45
N VAL A 282 18.93 -16.68 10.19
CA VAL A 282 19.75 -16.03 11.22
C VAL A 282 18.87 -15.39 12.29
N ALA A 283 17.83 -14.66 11.89
CA ALA A 283 16.92 -13.98 12.81
C ALA A 283 16.15 -14.96 13.69
N VAL A 284 15.71 -16.11 13.14
CA VAL A 284 15.03 -17.17 13.91
C VAL A 284 15.94 -17.79 14.95
N VAL A 285 17.20 -18.10 14.59
CA VAL A 285 18.16 -18.66 15.56
C VAL A 285 18.60 -17.61 16.57
N PHE A 286 18.80 -16.37 16.16
CA PHE A 286 19.04 -15.27 17.09
C PHE A 286 17.89 -15.16 18.10
N TYR A 287 16.65 -15.19 17.62
CA TYR A 287 15.49 -15.20 18.50
C TYR A 287 15.52 -16.42 19.46
N ALA A 288 15.78 -17.62 18.95
CA ALA A 288 15.84 -18.83 19.75
C ALA A 288 16.96 -18.80 20.82
N VAL A 289 18.12 -18.24 20.51
CA VAL A 289 19.25 -18.16 21.46
C VAL A 289 18.97 -17.15 22.58
N PHE A 290 18.36 -16.01 22.26
CA PHE A 290 18.23 -14.88 23.22
C PHE A 290 16.88 -14.81 23.93
N PHE A 291 15.81 -15.36 23.34
CA PHE A 291 14.44 -15.20 23.85
C PHE A 291 13.78 -16.51 24.31
N THR A 292 14.43 -17.65 24.11
CA THR A 292 14.06 -18.89 24.80
C THR A 292 14.97 -19.04 26.01
N ASP A 293 14.48 -19.65 27.11
CA ASP A 293 15.21 -19.87 28.38
C ASP A 293 16.42 -20.83 28.26
N GLY A 294 17.24 -20.68 27.21
CA GLY A 294 18.51 -21.36 27.05
C GLY A 294 19.55 -20.70 27.94
N SER A 295 19.97 -21.40 28.99
CA SER A 295 21.01 -20.92 29.90
C SER A 295 22.34 -20.70 29.15
N THR A 296 22.62 -19.45 28.79
CA THR A 296 23.89 -19.01 28.17
C THR A 296 25.11 -19.27 29.06
N SER A 297 24.91 -19.57 30.34
CA SER A 297 25.97 -19.93 31.29
C SER A 297 26.64 -21.28 31.00
N ARG A 298 25.96 -22.24 30.35
CA ARG A 298 26.56 -23.56 30.02
C ARG A 298 27.57 -23.52 28.85
N LEU A 299 27.63 -22.41 28.11
CA LEU A 299 28.50 -22.25 26.93
C LEU A 299 30.00 -22.21 27.26
N LEU A 300 30.35 -21.70 28.44
CA LEU A 300 31.75 -21.46 28.83
C LEU A 300 32.32 -22.56 29.70
N ASP A 301 31.46 -23.35 30.36
CA ASP A 301 31.88 -24.36 31.34
C ASP A 301 32.30 -25.70 30.70
N SER A 302 31.97 -25.94 29.42
CA SER A 302 32.26 -27.20 28.70
C SER A 302 33.29 -27.06 27.57
N LEU A 303 34.08 -25.97 27.55
CA LEU A 303 35.10 -25.76 26.52
C LEU A 303 36.34 -26.62 26.81
N GLU A 304 36.38 -27.81 26.22
CA GLU A 304 37.60 -28.61 26.13
C GLU A 304 38.61 -27.93 25.20
N PHE A 305 39.89 -27.93 25.61
CA PHE A 305 40.95 -27.34 24.79
C PHE A 305 41.23 -28.26 23.58
N PRO A 306 41.11 -27.73 22.34
CA PRO A 306 41.35 -28.56 21.16
C PRO A 306 42.81 -29.03 21.09
N THR A 307 43.01 -30.20 20.52
CA THR A 307 44.34 -30.75 20.29
C THR A 307 45.12 -29.94 19.25
N LEU A 308 46.46 -30.03 19.25
CA LEU A 308 47.29 -29.34 18.25
C LEU A 308 46.91 -29.74 16.81
N THR A 309 46.51 -31.00 16.62
CA THR A 309 46.01 -31.54 15.34
C THR A 309 44.69 -30.91 14.91
N GLU A 310 43.75 -30.70 15.84
CA GLU A 310 42.49 -30.01 15.56
C GLU A 310 42.73 -28.54 15.18
N TRP A 311 43.60 -27.85 15.91
CA TRP A 311 44.00 -26.48 15.58
C TRP A 311 44.65 -26.36 14.20
N ALA A 312 45.50 -27.32 13.84
CA ALA A 312 46.15 -27.34 12.53
C ALA A 312 45.12 -27.51 11.39
N ILE A 313 44.14 -28.39 11.55
CA ILE A 313 43.08 -28.61 10.56
C ILE A 313 42.15 -27.41 10.47
N PHE A 314 41.79 -26.81 11.60
CA PHE A 314 40.97 -25.60 11.62
C PHE A 314 41.68 -24.44 10.91
N ALA A 315 42.97 -24.25 11.16
CA ALA A 315 43.77 -23.25 10.46
C ALA A 315 43.84 -23.54 8.95
N LEU A 316 44.05 -24.80 8.56
CA LEU A 316 44.06 -25.21 7.15
C LEU A 316 42.72 -24.93 6.47
N ALA A 317 41.60 -25.22 7.15
CA ALA A 317 40.25 -24.97 6.64
C ALA A 317 40.00 -23.47 6.42
N ILE A 318 40.38 -22.62 7.38
CA ILE A 318 40.26 -21.15 7.27
C ILE A 318 41.10 -20.63 6.10
N ILE A 319 42.36 -21.07 6.01
CA ILE A 319 43.26 -20.65 4.93
C ILE A 319 42.69 -21.06 3.57
N ALA A 320 42.24 -22.31 3.44
CA ALA A 320 41.65 -22.82 2.21
C ALA A 320 40.38 -22.03 1.83
N ALA A 321 39.46 -21.80 2.77
CA ALA A 321 38.24 -21.03 2.55
C ALA A 321 38.53 -19.58 2.12
N ILE A 322 39.44 -18.89 2.80
CA ILE A 322 39.86 -17.52 2.45
C ILE A 322 40.50 -17.49 1.06
N THR A 323 41.34 -18.48 0.74
CA THR A 323 42.00 -18.58 -0.55
C THR A 323 41.00 -18.81 -1.68
N THR A 324 39.99 -19.66 -1.45
CA THR A 324 38.89 -19.91 -2.41
C THR A 324 38.09 -18.64 -2.70
N VAL A 325 37.72 -17.87 -1.66
CA VAL A 325 36.92 -16.64 -1.83
C VAL A 325 37.74 -15.51 -2.47
N ARG A 326 39.05 -15.43 -2.19
CA ARG A 326 39.94 -14.41 -2.76
C ARG A 326 40.58 -14.80 -4.10
N ALA A 327 40.30 -16.00 -4.60
CA ALA A 327 40.87 -16.49 -5.84
C ALA A 327 40.46 -15.58 -7.02
N ARG A 328 41.45 -15.03 -7.71
CA ARG A 328 41.23 -14.17 -8.88
C ARG A 328 40.85 -14.94 -10.14
N SER A 329 41.13 -16.25 -10.17
CA SER A 329 40.81 -17.13 -11.27
C SER A 329 39.92 -18.28 -10.79
N ARG A 330 38.98 -18.71 -11.63
CA ARG A 330 38.10 -19.85 -11.33
C ARG A 330 38.89 -21.14 -11.11
N LEU A 331 39.95 -21.36 -11.88
CA LEU A 331 40.83 -22.52 -11.70
C LEU A 331 41.48 -22.50 -10.31
N SER A 332 41.99 -21.34 -9.89
CA SER A 332 42.54 -21.18 -8.54
C SER A 332 41.49 -21.42 -7.46
N ALA A 333 40.25 -20.96 -7.66
CA ALA A 333 39.14 -21.20 -6.74
C ALA A 333 38.80 -22.69 -6.63
N ILE A 334 38.77 -23.41 -7.76
CA ILE A 334 38.49 -24.86 -7.80
C ILE A 334 39.60 -25.65 -7.12
N ILE A 335 40.87 -25.29 -7.35
CA ILE A 335 42.00 -25.95 -6.69
C ILE A 335 41.96 -25.68 -5.17
N ALA A 336 41.69 -24.44 -4.76
CA ALA A 336 41.56 -24.09 -3.35
C ALA A 336 40.36 -24.79 -2.68
N LEU A 337 39.26 -24.98 -3.41
CA LEU A 337 38.12 -25.79 -2.97
C LEU A 337 38.53 -27.26 -2.76
N GLY A 338 39.35 -27.82 -3.65
CA GLY A 338 39.95 -29.15 -3.47
C GLY A 338 40.72 -29.29 -2.16
N VAL A 339 41.45 -28.25 -1.74
CA VAL A 339 42.14 -28.22 -0.44
C VAL A 339 41.13 -28.23 0.72
N VAL A 340 39.99 -27.55 0.60
CA VAL A 340 38.90 -27.63 1.59
C VAL A 340 38.41 -29.07 1.71
N GLY A 341 38.15 -29.75 0.59
CA GLY A 341 37.70 -31.15 0.61
C GLY A 341 38.71 -32.10 1.25
N VAL A 342 40.00 -31.97 0.92
CA VAL A 342 41.07 -32.75 1.58
C VAL A 342 41.12 -32.47 3.08
N THR A 343 40.88 -31.22 3.50
CA THR A 343 40.83 -30.86 4.92
C THR A 343 39.66 -31.55 5.63
N VAL A 344 38.49 -31.63 4.99
CA VAL A 344 37.32 -32.37 5.51
C VAL A 344 37.60 -33.88 5.55
N THR A 345 38.29 -34.44 4.55
CA THR A 345 38.71 -35.85 4.57
C THR A 345 39.63 -36.15 5.76
N LEU A 346 40.63 -35.29 6.01
CA LEU A 346 41.52 -35.43 7.16
C LEU A 346 40.76 -35.34 8.49
N PHE A 347 39.78 -34.44 8.57
CA PHE A 347 38.87 -34.35 9.70
C PHE A 347 38.17 -35.69 9.96
N PHE A 348 37.55 -36.31 8.94
CA PHE A 348 36.88 -37.60 9.13
C PHE A 348 37.83 -38.73 9.55
N ILE A 349 39.07 -38.75 9.05
CA ILE A 349 40.07 -39.75 9.47
C ILE A 349 40.39 -39.62 10.96
N ILE A 350 40.62 -38.39 11.43
CA ILE A 350 41.00 -38.14 12.83
C ILE A 350 39.85 -38.46 13.79
N PHE A 351 38.61 -38.19 13.38
CA PHE A 351 37.42 -38.53 14.16
C PHE A 351 36.93 -39.98 13.94
N GLY A 352 37.73 -40.85 13.32
CA GLY A 352 37.46 -42.29 13.25
C GLY A 352 36.35 -42.69 12.27
N ALA A 353 36.10 -41.89 11.23
CA ALA A 353 35.08 -42.11 10.21
C ALA A 353 35.71 -42.46 8.84
N PRO A 354 36.31 -43.66 8.66
CA PRO A 354 37.04 -44.03 7.45
C PRO A 354 36.16 -44.11 6.20
N ASP A 355 34.92 -44.61 6.31
CA ASP A 355 34.00 -44.70 5.17
C ASP A 355 33.59 -43.32 4.66
N LEU A 356 33.36 -42.36 5.57
CA LEU A 356 33.10 -40.97 5.21
C LEU A 356 34.33 -40.31 4.56
N ALA A 357 35.54 -40.60 5.05
CA ALA A 357 36.76 -40.09 4.47
C ALA A 357 36.98 -40.58 3.03
N LEU A 358 36.79 -41.88 2.77
CA LEU A 358 36.94 -42.47 1.45
C LEU A 358 35.93 -41.89 0.45
N THR A 359 34.67 -41.79 0.86
CA THR A 359 33.60 -41.24 0.01
C THR A 359 33.80 -39.74 -0.24
N GLN A 360 34.15 -38.96 0.79
CA GLN A 360 34.46 -37.54 0.65
C GLN A 360 35.60 -37.31 -0.33
N LEU A 361 36.70 -38.07 -0.23
CA LEU A 361 37.83 -37.94 -1.15
C LEU A 361 37.44 -38.27 -2.59
N LEU A 362 36.66 -39.33 -2.80
CA LEU A 362 36.20 -39.72 -4.14
C LEU A 362 35.31 -38.64 -4.77
N ILE A 363 34.35 -38.11 -4.00
CA ILE A 363 33.43 -37.06 -4.45
C ILE A 363 34.19 -35.74 -4.69
N GLU A 364 35.16 -35.40 -3.84
CA GLU A 364 35.99 -34.21 -4.03
C GLU A 364 36.74 -34.26 -5.36
N VAL A 365 37.39 -35.38 -5.65
CA VAL A 365 38.09 -35.58 -6.93
C VAL A 365 37.12 -35.45 -8.10
N LEU A 366 35.95 -36.10 -8.02
CA LEU A 366 34.93 -36.04 -9.08
C LEU A 366 34.40 -34.61 -9.29
N THR A 367 34.10 -33.89 -8.21
CA THR A 367 33.56 -32.52 -8.29
C THR A 367 34.59 -31.54 -8.83
N VAL A 368 35.85 -31.64 -8.42
CA VAL A 368 36.96 -30.85 -9.00
C VAL A 368 37.05 -31.11 -10.51
N PHE A 369 37.05 -32.37 -10.94
CA PHE A 369 37.08 -32.71 -12.37
C PHE A 369 35.88 -32.14 -13.13
N LEU A 370 34.66 -32.28 -12.60
CA LEU A 370 33.44 -31.74 -13.22
C LEU A 370 33.47 -30.21 -13.30
N LEU A 371 33.86 -29.53 -12.22
CA LEU A 371 33.97 -28.08 -12.18
C LEU A 371 35.00 -27.56 -13.18
N VAL A 372 36.19 -28.20 -13.25
CA VAL A 372 37.21 -27.85 -14.25
C VAL A 372 36.64 -28.03 -15.67
N LEU A 373 35.98 -29.16 -15.96
CA LEU A 373 35.41 -29.42 -17.28
C LEU A 373 34.35 -28.39 -17.68
N VAL A 374 33.50 -27.96 -16.75
CA VAL A 374 32.50 -26.91 -16.98
C VAL A 374 33.19 -25.56 -17.20
N PHE A 375 34.06 -25.15 -16.28
CA PHE A 375 34.66 -23.81 -16.32
C PHE A 375 35.71 -23.63 -17.41
N PHE A 376 36.25 -24.71 -17.96
CA PHE A 376 37.07 -24.67 -19.18
C PHE A 376 36.29 -24.13 -20.38
N HIS A 377 34.97 -24.30 -20.40
CA HIS A 377 34.09 -23.88 -21.50
C HIS A 377 33.39 -22.53 -21.26
N VAL A 378 33.44 -21.97 -20.04
CA VAL A 378 32.78 -20.71 -19.70
C VAL A 378 33.78 -19.56 -19.77
N LYS A 379 33.46 -18.51 -20.54
CA LYS A 379 34.30 -17.31 -20.62
C LYS A 379 34.52 -16.70 -19.22
N PRO A 380 35.72 -16.15 -18.92
CA PRO A 380 35.95 -15.41 -17.69
C PRO A 380 34.98 -14.23 -17.59
N ASP A 381 34.46 -13.96 -16.40
CA ASP A 381 33.65 -12.77 -16.17
C ASP A 381 34.52 -11.52 -16.29
N THR A 382 33.92 -10.42 -16.76
CA THR A 382 34.58 -9.11 -16.71
C THR A 382 34.71 -8.67 -15.25
N PRO A 383 35.89 -8.20 -14.80
CA PRO A 383 36.06 -7.74 -13.44
C PRO A 383 35.15 -6.53 -13.19
N ILE A 384 34.24 -6.64 -12.22
CA ILE A 384 33.38 -5.53 -11.79
C ILE A 384 34.25 -4.61 -10.91
N ALA A 385 34.45 -3.37 -11.34
CA ALA A 385 35.41 -2.46 -10.71
C ALA A 385 35.05 -2.07 -9.27
N HIS A 386 33.77 -2.00 -8.91
CA HIS A 386 33.27 -1.73 -7.55
C HIS A 386 31.84 -2.24 -7.37
N ASP A 387 31.61 -3.16 -6.43
CA ASP A 387 30.28 -3.59 -6.03
C ASP A 387 29.82 -2.81 -4.78
N ARG A 388 28.91 -1.85 -4.95
CA ARG A 388 28.36 -1.06 -3.84
C ARG A 388 27.66 -1.90 -2.76
N ARG A 389 27.32 -3.16 -3.05
CA ARG A 389 26.66 -4.09 -2.12
C ARG A 389 27.64 -5.03 -1.42
N GLU A 390 28.94 -4.96 -1.73
CA GLU A 390 29.97 -5.79 -1.08
C GLU A 390 29.91 -5.77 0.46
N PRO A 391 29.83 -4.62 1.17
CA PRO A 391 29.78 -4.62 2.63
C PRO A 391 28.52 -5.32 3.18
N PHE A 392 27.39 -5.18 2.47
CA PHE A 392 26.16 -5.88 2.83
C PHE A 392 26.29 -7.39 2.62
N ARG A 393 26.89 -7.84 1.51
CA ARG A 393 27.15 -9.27 1.27
C ARG A 393 28.11 -9.87 2.30
N LEU A 394 29.12 -9.10 2.71
CA LEU A 394 30.03 -9.51 3.77
C LEU A 394 29.29 -9.66 5.11
N LEU A 395 28.42 -8.70 5.46
CA LEU A 395 27.58 -8.80 6.64
C LEU A 395 26.72 -10.07 6.61
N VAL A 396 26.06 -10.35 5.49
CA VAL A 396 25.25 -11.57 5.31
C VAL A 396 26.09 -12.84 5.43
N ALA A 397 27.28 -12.88 4.83
CA ALA A 397 28.18 -14.03 4.91
C ALA A 397 28.66 -14.29 6.34
N VAL A 398 29.05 -13.24 7.08
CA VAL A 398 29.45 -13.34 8.49
C VAL A 398 28.27 -13.77 9.36
N ALA A 399 27.09 -13.18 9.15
CA ALA A 399 25.87 -13.56 9.86
C ALA A 399 25.52 -15.04 9.63
N MET A 400 25.69 -15.53 8.40
CA MET A 400 25.44 -16.93 8.06
C MET A 400 26.48 -17.88 8.68
N GLY A 401 27.76 -17.48 8.70
CA GLY A 401 28.81 -18.22 9.40
C GLY A 401 28.53 -18.32 10.90
N PHE A 402 28.12 -17.21 11.52
CA PHE A 402 27.71 -17.17 12.92
C PHE A 402 26.46 -18.02 13.17
N PHE A 403 25.49 -18.02 12.26
CA PHE A 403 24.32 -18.90 12.33
C PHE A 403 24.71 -20.37 12.33
N GLY A 404 25.58 -20.81 11.41
CA GLY A 404 26.06 -22.19 11.38
C GLY A 404 26.75 -22.59 12.68
N PHE A 405 27.62 -21.71 13.20
CA PHE A 405 28.26 -21.89 14.51
C PHE A 405 27.23 -21.99 15.65
N ALA A 406 26.26 -21.07 15.71
CA ALA A 406 25.25 -21.05 16.76
C ALA A 406 24.38 -22.30 16.75
N VAL A 407 23.97 -22.80 15.58
CA VAL A 407 23.19 -24.04 15.45
C VAL A 407 23.97 -25.25 15.96
N VAL A 408 25.24 -25.39 15.55
CA VAL A 408 26.10 -26.49 16.02
C VAL A 408 26.29 -26.42 17.54
N MET A 409 26.50 -25.22 18.07
CA MET A 409 26.68 -24.99 19.50
C MET A 409 25.41 -25.31 20.30
N VAL A 410 24.25 -24.83 19.85
CA VAL A 410 22.94 -25.13 20.48
C VAL A 410 22.67 -26.63 20.45
N ASN A 411 22.95 -27.31 19.33
CA ASN A 411 22.77 -28.75 19.21
C ASN A 411 23.68 -29.53 20.18
N HIS A 412 24.92 -29.09 20.37
CA HIS A 412 25.83 -29.70 21.34
C HIS A 412 25.32 -29.53 22.79
N LEU A 413 24.80 -28.34 23.12
CA LEU A 413 24.35 -28.03 24.48
C LEU A 413 22.95 -28.56 24.83
N SER A 414 22.15 -28.87 23.81
CA SER A 414 20.72 -29.22 23.96
C SER A 414 20.42 -30.67 23.57
N GLN A 415 21.41 -31.57 23.67
CA GLN A 415 21.14 -33.00 23.46
C GLN A 415 20.16 -33.51 24.53
N VAL A 416 18.99 -33.95 24.09
CA VAL A 416 17.94 -34.50 24.95
C VAL A 416 17.87 -36.01 24.71
N GLY A 417 18.00 -36.80 25.79
CA GLY A 417 17.90 -38.26 25.74
C GLY A 417 19.24 -38.98 25.64
N GLU A 418 19.19 -40.31 25.73
CA GLU A 418 20.36 -41.18 25.57
C GLU A 418 20.65 -41.46 24.10
N SER A 419 21.93 -41.68 23.77
CA SER A 419 22.33 -42.04 22.40
C SER A 419 21.81 -43.42 22.01
N ILE A 420 21.33 -43.56 20.78
CA ILE A 420 20.94 -44.85 20.19
C ILE A 420 22.14 -45.63 19.61
N SER A 421 23.35 -45.08 19.65
CA SER A 421 24.57 -45.75 19.15
C SER A 421 24.85 -47.13 19.78
N PRO A 422 24.64 -47.37 21.09
CA PRO A 422 24.91 -48.68 21.70
C PRO A 422 24.13 -49.81 21.04
N TYR A 423 22.85 -49.58 20.70
CA TYR A 423 22.02 -50.57 20.02
C TYR A 423 22.65 -51.01 18.70
N PHE A 424 23.15 -50.08 17.88
CA PHE A 424 23.77 -50.42 16.60
C PHE A 424 25.10 -51.16 16.78
N ILE A 425 25.92 -50.76 17.76
CA ILE A 425 27.20 -51.42 18.04
C ILE A 425 26.98 -52.88 18.46
N GLU A 426 26.00 -53.12 19.34
CA GLU A 426 25.71 -54.46 19.85
C GLU A 426 25.06 -55.36 18.79
N ASN A 427 24.17 -54.81 17.97
CA ASN A 427 23.33 -55.61 17.07
C ASN A 427 23.84 -55.70 15.62
N SER A 428 24.85 -54.91 15.20
CA SER A 428 25.33 -54.94 13.81
C SER A 428 25.88 -56.30 13.37
N LEU A 429 26.61 -57.01 14.24
CA LEU A 429 27.14 -58.32 13.91
C LEU A 429 26.07 -59.42 14.02
N GLU A 430 25.25 -59.36 15.07
CA GLU A 430 24.24 -60.39 15.35
C GLU A 430 23.07 -60.33 14.38
N LEU A 431 22.47 -59.16 14.18
CA LEU A 431 21.29 -58.97 13.33
C LEU A 431 21.70 -58.68 11.87
N GLY A 432 22.57 -57.69 11.65
CA GLY A 432 22.95 -57.23 10.31
C GLY A 432 24.10 -58.02 9.65
N LYS A 433 24.64 -59.02 10.34
CA LYS A 433 25.68 -59.96 9.84
C LYS A 433 26.95 -59.28 9.31
N GLY A 434 27.28 -58.08 9.77
CA GLY A 434 28.45 -57.32 9.32
C GLY A 434 29.24 -56.70 10.47
N SER A 435 30.56 -56.66 10.34
CA SER A 435 31.46 -56.03 11.31
C SER A 435 31.63 -54.52 11.09
N ASN A 436 31.37 -54.03 9.88
CA ASN A 436 31.34 -52.59 9.60
C ASN A 436 29.97 -52.03 9.98
N VAL A 437 29.89 -51.44 11.18
CA VAL A 437 28.67 -50.86 11.75
C VAL A 437 28.06 -49.80 10.83
N VAL A 438 28.87 -48.93 10.23
CA VAL A 438 28.39 -47.86 9.33
C VAL A 438 27.72 -48.45 8.09
N ASN A 439 28.39 -49.39 7.43
CA ASN A 439 27.83 -50.05 6.26
C ASN A 439 26.54 -50.82 6.59
N VAL A 440 26.51 -51.55 7.72
CA VAL A 440 25.31 -52.27 8.17
C VAL A 440 24.15 -51.32 8.46
N ILE A 441 24.41 -50.15 9.05
CA ILE A 441 23.37 -49.12 9.25
C ILE A 441 22.81 -48.68 7.90
N LEU A 442 23.68 -48.37 6.92
CA LEU A 442 23.25 -47.85 5.62
C LEU A 442 22.45 -48.87 4.81
N VAL A 443 22.86 -50.15 4.78
CA VAL A 443 22.24 -51.13 3.89
C VAL A 443 21.13 -51.96 4.53
N ASP A 444 21.14 -52.13 5.85
CA ASP A 444 20.22 -53.00 6.57
C ASP A 444 19.28 -52.19 7.49
N PHE A 445 19.78 -51.71 8.63
CA PHE A 445 18.93 -51.04 9.62
C PHE A 445 18.22 -49.79 9.08
N ARG A 446 18.88 -49.03 8.19
CA ARG A 446 18.36 -47.82 7.55
C ARG A 446 18.46 -47.89 6.02
N GLY A 447 18.31 -49.09 5.45
CA GLY A 447 18.36 -49.34 4.01
C GLY A 447 17.43 -48.48 3.16
N TYR A 448 16.29 -48.05 3.72
CA TYR A 448 15.36 -47.16 3.03
C TYR A 448 15.94 -45.78 2.71
N ASP A 449 16.81 -45.23 3.56
CA ASP A 449 17.44 -43.93 3.32
C ASP A 449 18.42 -44.04 2.14
N THR A 450 19.23 -45.09 2.10
CA THR A 450 20.15 -45.37 0.99
C THR A 450 19.42 -45.65 -0.33
N MET A 451 18.28 -46.35 -0.30
CA MET A 451 17.42 -46.48 -1.48
C MET A 451 16.95 -45.11 -1.99
N GLY A 452 16.60 -44.19 -1.08
CA GLY A 452 16.23 -42.81 -1.39
C GLY A 452 17.38 -42.04 -2.04
N GLU A 453 18.59 -42.10 -1.47
CA GLU A 453 19.78 -41.44 -2.01
C GLU A 453 20.14 -41.94 -3.42
N ILE A 454 20.12 -43.25 -3.65
CA ILE A 454 20.34 -43.84 -4.98
C ILE A 454 19.30 -43.33 -5.98
N THR A 455 18.04 -43.23 -5.55
CA THR A 455 16.96 -42.69 -6.38
C THR A 455 17.20 -41.22 -6.74
N VAL A 456 17.65 -40.40 -5.78
CA VAL A 456 18.00 -38.98 -6.02
C VAL A 456 19.14 -38.87 -7.03
N LEU A 457 20.21 -39.66 -6.89
CA LEU A 457 21.32 -39.67 -7.83
C LEU A 457 20.88 -40.12 -9.23
N ALA A 458 20.05 -41.16 -9.33
CA ALA A 458 19.49 -41.62 -10.60
C ALA A 458 18.64 -40.53 -11.27
N LEU A 459 17.79 -39.83 -10.50
CA LEU A 459 16.98 -38.72 -11.01
C LEU A 459 17.83 -37.52 -11.41
N ALA A 460 18.89 -37.18 -10.66
CA ALA A 460 19.82 -36.12 -11.04
C ALA A 460 20.53 -36.46 -12.35
N ALA A 461 20.97 -37.70 -12.53
CA ALA A 461 21.59 -38.17 -13.76
C ALA A 461 20.60 -38.14 -14.95
N LEU A 462 19.37 -38.62 -14.76
CA LEU A 462 18.31 -38.57 -15.76
C LEU A 462 17.92 -37.13 -16.11
N GLY A 463 17.81 -36.25 -15.13
CA GLY A 463 17.54 -34.83 -15.31
C GLY A 463 18.64 -34.12 -16.10
N GLY A 464 19.91 -34.39 -15.77
CA GLY A 464 21.06 -33.91 -16.54
C GLY A 464 21.04 -34.42 -17.98
N TYR A 465 20.75 -35.71 -18.19
CA TYR A 465 20.61 -36.29 -19.52
C TYR A 465 19.47 -35.65 -20.33
N ALA A 466 18.31 -35.47 -19.72
CA ALA A 466 17.15 -34.83 -20.34
C ALA A 466 17.45 -33.36 -20.72
N LEU A 467 18.13 -32.60 -19.86
CA LEU A 467 18.55 -31.23 -20.14
C LEU A 467 19.49 -31.17 -21.36
N LEU A 468 20.48 -32.06 -21.42
CA LEU A 468 21.44 -32.14 -22.52
C LEU A 468 20.81 -32.52 -23.86
N ARG A 469 19.70 -33.25 -23.84
CA ARG A 469 18.92 -33.64 -25.05
C ARG A 469 17.72 -32.76 -25.34
N SER A 470 17.47 -31.73 -24.52
CA SER A 470 16.34 -30.83 -24.74
C SER A 470 16.46 -30.09 -26.08
N THR A 471 15.34 -29.88 -26.76
CA THR A 471 15.28 -29.14 -28.03
C THR A 471 15.82 -27.72 -27.88
N GLN A 472 15.62 -27.10 -26.72
CA GLN A 472 16.17 -25.80 -26.36
C GLN A 472 17.71 -25.82 -26.33
N MET A 473 18.32 -26.86 -25.75
CA MET A 473 19.78 -27.01 -25.74
C MET A 473 20.32 -27.28 -27.14
N HIS A 474 19.61 -28.06 -27.96
CA HIS A 474 19.96 -28.25 -29.38
C HIS A 474 19.90 -26.96 -30.18
N ALA A 475 18.85 -26.16 -30.03
CA ALA A 475 18.72 -24.85 -30.67
C ALA A 475 19.80 -23.87 -30.21
N LEU A 476 20.14 -23.87 -28.91
CA LEU A 476 21.23 -23.06 -28.36
C LEU A 476 22.58 -23.45 -28.97
N ARG A 477 22.87 -24.75 -29.04
CA ARG A 477 24.10 -25.26 -29.68
C ARG A 477 24.19 -24.85 -31.15
N GLN A 478 23.09 -24.93 -31.89
CA GLN A 478 23.04 -24.48 -33.29
C GLN A 478 23.34 -22.97 -33.40
N ARG A 479 22.73 -22.14 -32.55
CA ARG A 479 23.01 -20.68 -32.52
C ARG A 479 24.48 -20.37 -32.20
N ILE A 480 25.06 -21.07 -31.22
CA ILE A 480 26.47 -20.90 -30.84
C ILE A 480 27.38 -21.30 -32.01
N ASN A 481 27.10 -22.43 -32.66
CA ASN A 481 27.90 -22.90 -33.79
C ASN A 481 27.79 -21.97 -35.01
N ALA A 482 26.60 -21.46 -35.30
CA ALA A 482 26.39 -20.47 -36.36
C ALA A 482 27.16 -19.17 -36.08
N ALA A 483 27.12 -18.67 -34.84
CA ALA A 483 27.88 -17.49 -34.43
C ALA A 483 29.40 -17.71 -34.54
N ARG A 484 29.90 -18.90 -34.18
CA ARG A 484 31.32 -19.26 -34.36
C ARG A 484 31.74 -19.35 -35.82
N GLN A 485 30.89 -19.89 -36.69
CA GLN A 485 31.15 -19.96 -38.13
C GLN A 485 31.19 -18.57 -38.75
N MET A 486 30.29 -17.66 -38.36
CA MET A 486 30.32 -16.26 -38.80
C MET A 486 31.63 -15.56 -38.41
N LEU A 487 32.07 -15.71 -37.15
CA LEU A 487 33.33 -15.15 -36.66
C LEU A 487 34.58 -15.77 -37.33
N ALA A 488 34.52 -17.03 -37.75
CA ALA A 488 35.62 -17.69 -38.47
C ALA A 488 35.64 -17.35 -39.97
N SER A 489 34.55 -16.81 -40.51
CA SER A 489 34.41 -16.42 -41.92
C SER A 489 34.71 -14.94 -42.21
N GLU A 490 34.97 -14.13 -41.18
CA GLU A 490 35.50 -12.78 -41.38
C GLU A 490 36.95 -12.89 -41.87
N PRO A 491 37.30 -12.32 -43.05
CA PRO A 491 38.68 -12.28 -43.50
C PRO A 491 39.51 -11.45 -42.51
N GLU A 492 40.72 -11.91 -42.15
CA GLU A 492 41.68 -11.07 -41.44
C GLU A 492 41.78 -9.72 -42.17
N PRO A 493 41.66 -8.58 -41.46
CA PRO A 493 41.78 -7.29 -42.10
C PRO A 493 43.19 -7.21 -42.72
N ALA A 494 43.22 -7.06 -44.04
CA ALA A 494 44.43 -6.90 -44.81
C ALA A 494 45.32 -5.86 -44.12
N LYS A 495 46.54 -6.25 -43.75
CA LYS A 495 47.59 -5.30 -43.35
C LYS A 495 47.73 -4.29 -44.47
N SER A 496 47.22 -3.08 -44.27
CA SER A 496 47.37 -1.99 -45.22
C SER A 496 48.85 -1.57 -45.20
N GLU A 497 49.59 -2.02 -46.22
CA GLU A 497 50.76 -1.31 -46.70
C GLU A 497 50.32 0.07 -47.22
N SER A 498 50.26 1.07 -46.35
CA SER A 498 50.34 2.47 -46.79
C SER A 498 50.91 3.33 -45.67
N GLY A 499 52.15 3.78 -45.89
CA GLY A 499 52.87 4.64 -44.96
C GLY A 499 54.34 4.74 -45.29
N ARG A 500 54.67 4.98 -46.58
CA ARG A 500 55.99 5.46 -46.99
C ARG A 500 55.94 6.99 -47.08
N GLU A 501 56.98 7.61 -46.53
CA GLU A 501 57.52 8.96 -46.85
C GLU A 501 56.88 10.22 -46.22
N ALA A 502 57.60 10.77 -45.24
CA ALA A 502 58.20 12.11 -45.20
C ALA A 502 58.72 12.31 -43.75
N GLY A 503 59.96 12.69 -43.43
CA GLY A 503 60.90 13.60 -44.08
C GLY A 503 61.31 14.63 -43.03
N HIS A 504 62.61 14.72 -42.74
CA HIS A 504 63.36 15.78 -42.04
C HIS A 504 62.59 16.92 -41.35
N ASP A 505 62.71 17.01 -40.02
CA ASP A 505 63.64 17.95 -39.33
C ASP A 505 63.88 17.51 -37.88
#